data_AF-A0A7S0Y0Y4-F1
#
_entry.id   AF-A0A7S0Y0Y4-F1
#
_cell.length_a   1.000
_cell.length_b   1.000
_cell.length_c   1.000
_cell.angle_alpha   90.00
_cell.angle_beta   90.00
_cell.angle_gamma   90.00
#
_symmetry.space_group_name_H-M   'P 1'
#
loop_
_entity.id
_entity.type
_entity.pdbx_description
1 polymer ?
#
loop_
_entity_poly.entity_id
_entity_poly.type
_entity_poly.pdbx_seq_one_letter_code
_entity_poly.pdbx_strand_id
1 'polypeptide(L)'
;IRGQLTDQALTLVETGLSTGTFTASVTLTSGPNDPANSLLGPVFQGTFLTVRYTDEFPLNFAELRIPVFQKGTIEVNPSPAVDLATQGLTVTVTDNDLNLDTSVAEQMGAGGLVHVTDG
;
A
#
# COMPACT_ATOMS: atom_id res chain seq x y z
N ILE A 1 -17.54 4.18 -13.55
CA ILE A 1 -18.36 3.86 -12.36
C ILE A 1 -17.44 4.09 -11.16
N ARG A 2 -17.68 5.12 -10.33
CA ARG A 2 -16.91 5.30 -9.09
C ARG A 2 -17.27 4.09 -8.21
N GLY A 3 -16.28 3.27 -7.87
CA GLY A 3 -16.47 2.00 -7.16
C GLY A 3 -17.33 2.22 -5.92
N GLN A 4 -18.39 1.43 -5.80
CA GLN A 4 -19.18 1.34 -4.57
C GLN A 4 -18.20 1.06 -3.42
N LEU A 5 -18.23 1.89 -2.38
CA LEU A 5 -17.43 1.63 -1.18
C LEU A 5 -17.91 0.30 -0.60
N THR A 6 -17.05 -0.71 -0.65
CA THR A 6 -17.31 -2.00 -0.02
C THR A 6 -17.09 -1.85 1.48
N ASP A 7 -18.15 -2.03 2.27
CA ASP A 7 -18.09 -2.08 3.72
C ASP A 7 -18.16 -3.55 4.17
N GLN A 8 -17.25 -3.95 5.07
CA GLN A 8 -17.22 -5.29 5.65
C GLN A 8 -16.98 -5.17 7.14
N ALA A 9 -17.98 -5.56 7.94
CA ALA A 9 -17.83 -5.68 9.37
C ALA A 9 -16.90 -6.87 9.69
N LEU A 10 -15.93 -6.64 10.58
CA LEU A 10 -15.04 -7.67 11.09
C LEU A 10 -15.35 -7.96 12.55
N THR A 11 -15.44 -9.24 12.90
CA THR A 11 -15.56 -9.67 14.30
C THR A 11 -14.18 -9.63 14.95
N LEU A 12 -14.01 -8.71 15.91
CA LEU A 12 -12.79 -8.60 16.70
C LEU A 12 -12.75 -9.68 17.79
N VAL A 13 -11.60 -10.33 17.97
CA VAL A 13 -11.37 -11.36 18.99
C VAL A 13 -10.29 -10.89 19.95
N GLU A 14 -10.52 -11.08 21.25
CA GLU A 14 -9.55 -10.73 22.29
C GLU A 14 -8.27 -11.57 22.14
N THR A 15 -7.11 -10.93 22.24
CA THR A 15 -5.79 -11.57 22.02
C THR A 15 -5.35 -12.51 23.14
N GLY A 16 -6.08 -12.52 24.25
CA GLY A 16 -5.84 -13.37 25.42
C GLY A 16 -6.84 -13.04 26.53
N LEU A 17 -6.81 -13.81 27.63
CA LEU A 17 -7.75 -13.61 28.74
C LEU A 17 -7.59 -12.22 29.36
N SER A 18 -8.65 -11.41 29.29
CA SER A 18 -8.73 -10.10 29.98
C SER A 18 -7.57 -9.15 29.64
N THR A 19 -7.15 -9.15 28.37
CA THR A 19 -6.11 -8.27 27.85
C THR A 19 -6.66 -6.89 27.44
N GLY A 20 -7.97 -6.81 27.16
CA GLY A 20 -8.59 -5.60 26.59
C GLY A 20 -8.12 -5.27 25.17
N THR A 21 -7.33 -6.14 24.54
CA THR A 21 -6.78 -5.95 23.19
C THR A 21 -7.46 -6.93 22.25
N PHE A 22 -8.07 -6.42 21.18
CA PHE A 22 -8.81 -7.21 20.22
C PHE A 22 -8.24 -7.06 18.80
N THR A 23 -8.30 -8.12 18.01
CA THR A 23 -7.78 -8.16 16.63
C THR A 23 -8.73 -8.85 15.67
N ALA A 24 -8.69 -8.45 14.39
CA ALA A 24 -9.28 -9.18 13.27
C ALA A 24 -8.38 -9.00 12.04
N SER A 25 -8.55 -9.85 11.04
CA SER A 25 -7.80 -9.79 9.78
C SER A 25 -8.74 -9.89 8.59
N VAL A 26 -8.41 -9.17 7.52
CA VAL A 26 -9.07 -9.27 6.22
C VAL A 26 -8.01 -9.21 5.13
N THR A 27 -8.18 -9.98 4.08
CA THR A 27 -7.28 -9.99 2.93
C THR A 27 -7.84 -9.05 1.87
N LEU A 28 -6.99 -8.16 1.34
CA LEU A 28 -7.39 -7.25 0.26
C LEU A 28 -7.31 -7.98 -1.08
N THR A 29 -8.27 -7.70 -1.98
CA THR A 29 -8.29 -8.27 -3.33
C THR A 29 -8.68 -7.24 -4.38
N SER A 30 -8.15 -7.40 -5.60
CA SER A 30 -8.59 -6.66 -6.78
C SER A 30 -9.86 -7.25 -7.40
N GLY A 31 -10.27 -8.45 -6.96
CA GLY A 31 -11.53 -9.10 -7.32
C GLY A 31 -12.73 -8.59 -6.52
N PRO A 32 -13.91 -9.21 -6.70
CA PRO A 32 -15.11 -8.84 -5.96
C PRO A 32 -14.96 -9.09 -4.45
N ASN A 33 -15.73 -8.35 -3.65
CA ASN A 33 -15.87 -8.58 -2.22
C ASN A 33 -16.39 -10.00 -1.92
N ASP A 34 -15.78 -10.69 -0.96
CA ASP A 34 -16.25 -11.98 -0.46
C ASP A 34 -16.05 -12.08 1.07
N PRO A 35 -17.03 -11.60 1.84
CA PRO A 35 -16.97 -11.64 3.30
C PRO A 35 -16.88 -13.06 3.88
N ALA A 36 -17.41 -14.07 3.19
CA ALA A 36 -17.38 -15.45 3.65
C ALA A 36 -15.95 -16.01 3.67
N ASN A 37 -15.09 -15.51 2.78
CA ASN A 37 -13.67 -15.87 2.69
C ASN A 37 -12.73 -14.78 3.24
N SER A 38 -13.26 -13.79 3.97
CA SER A 38 -12.48 -12.65 4.50
C SER A 38 -11.71 -11.89 3.42
N LEU A 39 -12.32 -11.71 2.24
CA LEU A 39 -11.76 -10.94 1.13
C LEU A 39 -12.49 -9.61 0.99
N LEU A 40 -11.78 -8.50 1.21
CA LEU A 40 -12.27 -7.14 0.98
C LEU A 40 -11.83 -6.67 -0.41
N GLY A 41 -12.81 -6.41 -1.27
CA GLY A 41 -12.54 -5.99 -2.65
C GLY A 41 -13.73 -5.29 -3.33
N PRO A 42 -13.53 -4.73 -4.52
CA PRO A 42 -12.23 -4.55 -5.15
C PRO A 42 -11.47 -3.36 -4.53
N VAL A 43 -10.19 -3.57 -4.20
CA VAL A 43 -9.28 -2.53 -3.72
C VAL A 43 -8.22 -2.29 -4.79
N PHE A 44 -7.96 -1.02 -5.09
CA PHE A 44 -7.04 -0.59 -6.14
C PHE A 44 -5.91 0.27 -5.58
N GLN A 45 -4.76 0.26 -6.25
CA GLN A 45 -3.68 1.19 -5.96
C GLN A 45 -4.14 2.65 -6.13
N GLY A 46 -3.58 3.56 -5.33
CA GLY A 46 -3.97 4.96 -5.31
C GLY A 46 -5.29 5.25 -4.59
N THR A 47 -5.93 4.23 -4.00
CA THR A 47 -7.13 4.41 -3.15
C THR A 47 -6.76 4.47 -1.68
N PHE A 48 -7.76 4.72 -0.82
CA PHE A 48 -7.62 4.68 0.62
C PHE A 48 -8.57 3.61 1.19
N LEU A 49 -8.07 2.80 2.11
CA LEU A 49 -8.89 2.03 3.03
C LEU A 49 -9.28 2.92 4.20
N THR A 50 -10.54 2.87 4.59
CA THR A 50 -11.04 3.51 5.81
C THR A 50 -11.36 2.41 6.81
N VAL A 51 -10.67 2.39 7.94
CA VAL A 51 -10.95 1.51 9.07
C VAL A 51 -11.65 2.32 10.13
N ARG A 52 -12.85 1.90 10.53
CA ARG A 52 -13.63 2.57 11.58
C ARG A 52 -13.95 1.59 12.69
N TYR A 53 -13.62 1.96 13.91
CA TYR A 53 -14.07 1.30 15.12
C TYR A 53 -15.17 2.16 15.76
N THR A 54 -16.31 1.56 16.07
CA THR A 54 -17.42 2.21 16.79
C THR A 54 -17.47 1.62 18.20
N ASP A 55 -17.33 2.48 19.20
CA ASP A 55 -17.59 2.16 20.60
C ASP A 55 -19.03 2.56 20.91
N GLU A 56 -19.81 1.69 21.56
CA GLU A 56 -21.18 2.00 21.96
C GLU A 56 -21.27 2.57 23.39
N PHE A 57 -20.17 2.50 24.18
CA PHE A 57 -20.19 2.79 25.62
C PHE A 57 -18.95 3.57 26.12
N PRO A 58 -18.91 4.91 26.00
CA PRO A 58 -19.93 5.77 25.40
C PRO A 58 -19.91 5.71 23.88
N LEU A 59 -21.04 6.06 23.25
CA LEU A 59 -21.14 6.10 21.80
C LEU A 59 -20.10 7.06 21.20
N ASN A 60 -19.09 6.50 20.53
CA ASN A 60 -18.02 7.23 19.87
C ASN A 60 -17.41 6.40 18.73
N PHE A 61 -16.52 6.99 17.93
CA PHE A 61 -15.79 6.26 16.89
C PHE A 61 -14.35 6.73 16.77
N ALA A 62 -13.49 5.80 16.33
CA ALA A 62 -12.14 6.06 15.87
C ALA A 62 -12.04 5.67 14.39
N GLU A 63 -11.42 6.52 13.57
CA GLU A 63 -11.26 6.30 12.14
C GLU A 63 -9.79 6.44 11.74
N LEU A 64 -9.32 5.50 10.91
CA LEU A 64 -7.99 5.51 10.31
C LEU A 64 -8.12 5.39 8.80
N ARG A 65 -7.44 6.27 8.06
CA ARG A 65 -7.35 6.21 6.60
C ARG A 65 -5.96 5.71 6.20
N ILE A 66 -5.91 4.60 5.49
CA ILE A 66 -4.68 3.91 5.09
C ILE A 66 -4.57 3.99 3.56
N PRO A 67 -3.53 4.64 3.00
CA PRO A 67 -3.32 4.63 1.55
C PRO A 67 -2.93 3.23 1.07
N VAL A 68 -3.46 2.81 -0.08
CA VAL A 68 -3.12 1.54 -0.74
C VAL A 68 -2.17 1.83 -1.90
N PHE A 69 -0.93 1.37 -1.78
CA PHE A 69 0.14 1.62 -2.74
C PHE A 69 1.13 0.45 -2.77
N GLN A 70 1.89 0.29 -3.85
CA GLN A 70 2.98 -0.67 -3.93
C GLN A 70 4.30 0.04 -3.64
N LYS A 71 5.10 -0.51 -2.73
CA LYS A 71 6.40 0.08 -2.42
C LYS A 71 7.32 -0.05 -3.63
N GLY A 72 7.82 1.08 -4.12
CA GLY A 72 8.85 1.09 -5.15
C GLY A 72 10.20 0.56 -4.62
N THR A 73 11.01 0.01 -5.53
CA THR A 73 12.36 -0.49 -5.25
C THR A 73 13.39 0.25 -6.09
N ILE A 74 14.62 0.32 -5.59
CA ILE A 74 15.76 0.91 -6.29
C ILE A 74 16.87 -0.12 -6.41
N GLU A 75 17.44 -0.22 -7.60
CA GLU A 75 18.61 -1.02 -7.92
C GLU A 75 19.67 -0.12 -8.56
N VAL A 76 20.93 -0.38 -8.23
CA VAL A 76 22.07 0.39 -8.73
C VAL A 76 23.04 -0.58 -9.40
N ASN A 77 23.55 -0.20 -10.57
CA ASN A 77 24.51 -1.00 -11.32
C ASN A 77 25.66 -0.12 -11.85
N PRO A 78 26.94 -0.46 -11.60
CA PRO A 78 27.38 -1.59 -10.78
C PRO A 78 27.11 -1.37 -9.29
N SER A 79 26.84 -2.47 -8.58
CA SER A 79 26.71 -2.53 -7.12
C SER A 79 27.70 -3.58 -6.60
N PRO A 80 28.37 -3.37 -5.46
CA PRO A 80 28.19 -2.28 -4.50
C PRO A 80 29.12 -1.07 -4.70
N ALA A 81 30.03 -1.11 -5.70
CA ALA A 81 31.04 -0.08 -5.90
C ALA A 81 31.12 0.35 -7.38
N VAL A 82 31.60 1.57 -7.59
CA VAL A 82 31.80 2.18 -8.91
C VAL A 82 33.25 2.60 -9.01
N ASP A 83 33.93 2.18 -10.06
CA ASP A 83 35.27 2.65 -10.35
C ASP A 83 35.23 4.04 -11.01
N LEU A 84 35.91 5.01 -10.38
CA LEU A 84 35.93 6.40 -10.82
C LEU A 84 36.44 6.49 -12.26
N ALA A 85 35.71 7.22 -13.11
CA ALA A 85 36.05 7.52 -14.50
C ALA A 85 36.13 6.31 -15.46
N THR A 86 35.86 5.09 -14.99
CA THR A 86 35.88 3.87 -15.84
C THR A 86 34.52 3.18 -15.90
N GLN A 87 33.63 3.44 -14.94
CA GLN A 87 32.27 2.88 -14.90
C GLN A 87 31.22 3.98 -14.83
N GLY A 88 30.14 3.81 -15.60
CA GLY A 88 28.93 4.62 -15.45
C GLY A 88 28.04 4.07 -14.34
N LEU A 89 27.32 4.95 -13.66
CA LEU A 89 26.32 4.58 -12.67
C LEU A 89 24.94 4.51 -13.33
N THR A 90 24.32 3.35 -13.33
CA THR A 90 22.92 3.16 -13.73
C THR A 90 22.08 3.01 -12.47
N VAL A 91 21.00 3.79 -12.37
CA VAL A 91 20.01 3.67 -11.31
C VAL A 91 18.69 3.28 -11.92
N THR A 92 18.14 2.16 -11.45
CA THR A 92 16.84 1.63 -11.88
C THR A 92 15.86 1.77 -10.72
N VAL A 93 14.73 2.44 -10.95
CA VAL A 93 13.62 2.49 -10.00
C VAL A 93 12.47 1.68 -10.58
N THR A 94 11.92 0.77 -9.78
CA THR A 94 10.69 0.05 -10.08
C THR A 94 9.59 0.59 -9.19
N ASP A 95 8.59 1.24 -9.77
CA ASP A 95 7.42 1.76 -9.06
C ASP A 95 6.16 1.38 -9.83
N ASN A 96 5.40 0.42 -9.29
CA ASN A 96 4.20 -0.09 -9.95
C ASN A 96 3.02 0.87 -9.85
N ASP A 97 3.04 1.86 -8.95
CA ASP A 97 1.98 2.87 -8.87
C ASP A 97 2.09 3.89 -10.01
N LEU A 98 3.28 4.00 -10.62
CA LEU A 98 3.55 4.86 -11.77
C LEU A 98 3.41 4.14 -13.12
N ASN A 99 3.12 2.83 -13.13
CA ASN A 99 2.92 2.01 -14.33
C ASN A 99 1.42 1.89 -14.69
N LEU A 100 0.80 2.99 -15.12
CA LEU A 100 -0.66 3.11 -15.30
C LEU A 100 -1.15 2.54 -16.65
N ASP A 101 -0.33 2.61 -17.69
CA ASP A 101 -0.58 2.06 -19.03
C ASP A 101 0.59 1.16 -19.48
N THR A 102 0.36 -0.15 -19.47
CA THR A 102 1.38 -1.15 -19.83
C THR A 102 1.74 -1.20 -21.31
N SER A 103 1.06 -0.44 -22.16
CA SER A 103 1.34 -0.35 -23.60
C SER A 103 2.23 0.84 -23.98
N VAL A 104 2.51 1.74 -23.03
CA VAL A 104 3.28 2.96 -23.25
C VAL A 104 4.40 3.06 -22.22
N ALA A 105 5.58 3.53 -22.66
CA ALA A 105 6.63 3.90 -21.72
C ALA A 105 6.25 5.21 -21.01
N GLU A 106 6.04 5.13 -19.71
CA GLU A 106 5.65 6.28 -18.89
C GLU A 106 6.87 7.00 -18.30
N GLN A 107 6.75 8.30 -18.12
CA GLN A 107 7.78 9.11 -17.46
C GLN A 107 7.40 9.33 -16.00
N MET A 108 8.36 9.12 -15.10
CA MET A 108 8.19 9.55 -13.71
C MET A 108 8.10 11.09 -13.68
N GLY A 109 7.01 11.61 -13.14
CA GLY A 109 6.82 13.05 -12.96
C GLY A 109 7.80 13.65 -11.93
N ALA A 110 7.69 14.96 -11.67
CA ALA A 110 8.60 15.71 -10.80
C ALA A 110 8.73 15.20 -9.34
N GLY A 111 7.87 14.28 -8.88
CA GLY A 111 7.99 13.63 -7.57
C GLY A 111 8.91 12.41 -7.53
N GLY A 112 9.19 11.78 -8.67
CA GLY A 112 10.04 10.59 -8.79
C GLY A 112 11.47 10.95 -9.17
N LEU A 113 12.15 11.75 -8.33
CA LEU A 113 13.53 12.15 -8.59
C LEU A 113 14.50 11.25 -7.82
N VAL A 114 15.45 10.66 -8.55
CA VAL A 114 16.64 10.05 -7.94
C VAL A 114 17.68 11.15 -7.73
N HIS A 115 18.09 11.36 -6.48
CA HIS A 115 19.19 12.26 -6.14
C HIS A 115 20.46 11.46 -5.89
N VAL A 116 21.54 11.83 -6.56
CA VAL A 116 22.89 11.29 -6.32
C VAL A 116 23.73 12.40 -5.70
N THR A 117 24.27 12.15 -4.51
CA THR A 117 25.10 13.10 -3.77
C THR A 117 26.46 12.47 -3.45
N ASP A 118 27.54 13.25 -3.51
CA ASP A 118 28.78 12.90 -2.80
C ASP A 118 28.60 13.17 -1.29
N GLY A 119 29.32 12.41 -0.47
CA GLY A 119 29.24 12.47 1.00
C GLY A 119 30.25 13.44 1.61
#